data_AF-A0A1Q9JS24-F1
#
_entry.id   AF-A0A1Q9JS24-F1
#
_cell.length_a   1.000
_cell.length_b   1.000
_cell.length_c   1.000
_cell.angle_alpha   90.00
_cell.angle_beta   90.00
_cell.angle_gamma   90.00
#
_symmetry.space_group_name_H-M   'P 1'
#
loop_
_entity.id
_entity.type
_entity.pdbx_description
1 polymer ?
#
loop_
_entity_poly.entity_id
_entity_poly.type
_entity_poly.pdbx_seq_one_letter_code
_entity_poly.pdbx_strand_id
1 'polypeptide(L)'
;MYPSNQSEKPVMRTIIDGLKQRNQISGRTIQVTDKGFNCFNNIRHTLKAGDGYIFSKSVKTLPEIEKIWVLLENDYMDVKNKNGEVLYRIKECVDDFPYHYTDTDGHKKTLKLREKRIVTYNPKLAEKQKYEISRQVEKAKRLQASEAKRSEYGDSSKYVTFVPADKKGQKQMERLK
;
A
#
# COMPACT_ATOMS: atom_id res chain seq x y z
N MET A 1 -13.58 16.38 -13.71
CA MET A 1 -13.53 15.88 -12.32
C MET A 1 -14.78 15.07 -12.06
N TYR A 2 -14.67 13.80 -11.73
CA TYR A 2 -15.83 12.96 -11.43
C TYR A 2 -16.36 13.28 -10.01
N PRO A 3 -17.68 13.12 -9.76
CA PRO A 3 -18.27 13.41 -8.46
C PRO A 3 -17.74 12.46 -7.37
N SER A 4 -17.51 13.01 -6.19
CA SER A 4 -16.78 12.43 -5.05
C SER A 4 -17.46 11.22 -4.36
N ASN A 5 -18.47 10.60 -4.97
CA ASN A 5 -19.24 9.50 -4.39
C ASN A 5 -19.24 8.21 -5.22
N GLN A 6 -18.60 8.18 -6.40
CA GLN A 6 -18.44 6.96 -7.18
C GLN A 6 -16.99 6.48 -7.13
N SER A 7 -16.79 5.19 -6.82
CA SER A 7 -15.46 4.59 -6.92
C SER A 7 -14.98 4.68 -8.38
N GLU A 8 -13.79 5.22 -8.63
CA GLU A 8 -13.19 5.28 -9.97
C GLU A 8 -12.75 3.88 -10.49
N LYS A 9 -12.75 2.88 -9.61
CA LYS A 9 -12.25 1.52 -9.89
C LYS A 9 -13.01 0.78 -11.01
N PRO A 10 -14.35 0.87 -11.15
CA PRO A 10 -15.08 0.27 -12.26
C PRO A 10 -14.90 1.05 -13.57
N VAL A 11 -14.75 2.37 -13.50
CA VAL A 11 -14.67 3.29 -14.66
C VAL A 11 -13.39 3.05 -15.48
N MET A 12 -12.29 2.70 -14.81
CA MET A 12 -11.02 2.34 -15.45
C MET A 12 -11.16 1.27 -16.53
N ARG A 13 -11.98 0.24 -16.32
CA ARG A 13 -12.12 -0.88 -17.27
C ARG A 13 -12.72 -0.39 -18.58
N THR A 14 -13.78 0.40 -18.48
CA THR A 14 -14.46 1.00 -19.65
C THR A 14 -13.53 1.94 -20.41
N ILE A 15 -12.70 2.71 -19.70
CA ILE A 15 -11.71 3.60 -20.33
C ILE A 15 -10.65 2.78 -21.09
N ILE A 16 -10.12 1.72 -20.47
CA ILE A 16 -9.10 0.87 -21.08
C ILE A 16 -9.65 0.16 -22.31
N ASP A 17 -10.84 -0.46 -22.20
CA ASP A 17 -11.49 -1.16 -23.31
C ASP A 17 -11.77 -0.19 -24.47
N GLY A 18 -12.32 0.99 -24.18
CA GLY A 18 -12.57 2.03 -25.18
C GLY A 18 -11.29 2.60 -25.80
N LEU A 19 -10.18 2.68 -25.04
CA LEU A 19 -8.88 3.08 -25.57
C LEU A 19 -8.32 2.02 -26.52
N LYS A 20 -8.38 0.72 -26.14
CA LYS A 20 -7.92 -0.38 -27.01
C LYS A 20 -8.74 -0.43 -28.30
N GLN A 21 -10.06 -0.30 -28.21
CA GLN A 21 -10.95 -0.33 -29.37
C GLN A 21 -10.68 0.84 -30.33
N ARG A 22 -10.61 2.07 -29.83
CA ARG A 22 -10.37 3.26 -30.67
C ARG A 22 -9.03 3.24 -31.39
N ASN A 23 -8.02 2.64 -30.77
CA ASN A 23 -6.66 2.61 -31.31
C ASN A 23 -6.31 1.27 -31.96
N GLN A 24 -7.28 0.36 -32.13
CA GLN A 24 -7.10 -0.95 -32.78
C GLN A 24 -5.95 -1.76 -32.16
N ILE A 25 -5.79 -1.67 -30.83
CA ILE A 25 -4.73 -2.36 -30.10
C ILE A 25 -5.14 -3.84 -29.96
N SER A 26 -4.54 -4.70 -30.78
CA SER A 26 -4.76 -6.15 -30.79
C SER A 26 -3.72 -6.93 -29.99
N GLY A 27 -2.59 -6.32 -29.66
CA GLY A 27 -1.51 -6.93 -28.90
C GLY A 27 -1.76 -6.96 -27.38
N ARG A 28 -0.93 -7.74 -26.68
CA ARG A 28 -0.90 -7.79 -25.21
C ARG A 28 -0.51 -6.43 -24.64
N THR A 29 -1.37 -5.88 -23.79
CA THR A 29 -1.13 -4.61 -23.09
C THR A 29 -0.65 -4.88 -21.65
N ILE A 30 0.33 -4.12 -21.15
CA ILE A 30 0.76 -4.20 -19.75
C ILE A 30 0.25 -2.96 -19.00
N GLN A 31 -0.64 -3.16 -18.04
CA GLN A 31 -1.22 -2.09 -17.24
C GLN A 31 -0.35 -1.79 -16.02
N VAL A 32 0.17 -0.56 -15.90
CA VAL A 32 1.03 -0.16 -14.77
C VAL A 32 0.28 0.85 -13.93
N THR A 33 0.00 0.54 -12.66
CA THR A 33 -0.69 1.47 -11.75
C THR A 33 -0.10 1.47 -10.34
N ASP A 34 -0.38 2.56 -9.62
CA ASP A 34 -0.12 2.63 -8.20
C ASP A 34 -1.18 1.87 -7.37
N LYS A 35 -1.04 1.95 -6.04
CA LYS A 35 -1.91 1.32 -5.04
C LYS A 35 -3.38 1.70 -5.21
N GLY A 36 -3.68 2.92 -5.67
CA GLY A 36 -5.05 3.46 -5.70
C GLY A 36 -5.99 2.63 -6.59
N PHE A 37 -5.44 2.03 -7.65
CA PHE A 37 -6.17 1.31 -8.68
C PHE A 37 -6.05 -0.23 -8.58
N ASN A 38 -5.29 -0.72 -7.60
CA ASN A 38 -5.14 -2.15 -7.33
C ASN A 38 -6.43 -2.73 -6.73
N CYS A 39 -7.20 -3.44 -7.55
CA CYS A 39 -8.39 -4.18 -7.14
C CYS A 39 -8.39 -5.55 -7.84
N PHE A 40 -8.79 -6.59 -7.11
CA PHE A 40 -8.91 -7.93 -7.69
C PHE A 40 -9.78 -7.97 -8.94
N ASN A 41 -10.88 -7.20 -8.98
CA ASN A 41 -11.74 -7.16 -10.16
C ASN A 41 -11.05 -6.52 -11.37
N ASN A 42 -10.08 -5.61 -11.16
CA ASN A 42 -9.27 -5.04 -12.25
C ASN A 42 -8.24 -6.05 -12.73
N ILE A 43 -7.50 -6.70 -11.81
CA ILE A 43 -6.58 -7.81 -12.14
C ILE A 43 -7.31 -8.88 -12.97
N ARG A 44 -8.52 -9.28 -12.55
CA ARG A 44 -9.32 -10.28 -13.26
C ARG A 44 -9.74 -9.81 -14.65
N HIS A 45 -10.11 -8.54 -14.83
CA HIS A 45 -10.45 -8.00 -16.15
C HIS A 45 -9.23 -7.99 -17.07
N THR A 46 -8.07 -7.51 -16.59
CA THR A 46 -6.80 -7.55 -17.32
C THR A 46 -6.43 -8.97 -17.74
N LEU A 47 -6.49 -9.93 -16.82
CA LEU A 47 -6.15 -11.33 -17.12
C LEU A 47 -7.12 -11.96 -18.13
N LYS A 48 -8.42 -11.69 -18.04
CA LYS A 48 -9.42 -12.17 -19.01
C LYS A 48 -9.17 -11.63 -20.42
N ALA A 49 -8.63 -10.41 -20.53
CA ALA A 49 -8.27 -9.80 -21.80
C ALA A 49 -6.94 -10.32 -22.38
N GLY A 50 -6.25 -11.25 -21.70
CA GLY A 50 -4.91 -11.72 -22.09
C GLY A 50 -3.79 -10.71 -21.81
N ASP A 51 -4.09 -9.65 -21.08
CA ASP A 51 -3.17 -8.56 -20.76
C ASP A 51 -2.30 -8.90 -19.53
N GLY A 52 -1.25 -8.11 -19.30
CA GLY A 52 -0.44 -8.17 -18.07
C GLY A 52 -0.63 -6.94 -17.20
N TYR A 53 -0.10 -6.99 -15.98
CA TYR A 53 -0.15 -5.86 -15.05
C TYR A 53 1.09 -5.75 -14.18
N ILE A 54 1.36 -4.54 -13.70
CA ILE A 54 2.30 -4.22 -12.63
C ILE A 54 1.59 -3.27 -11.69
N PHE A 55 1.40 -3.68 -10.43
CA PHE A 55 0.73 -2.86 -9.42
C PHE A 55 1.58 -2.74 -8.18
N SER A 56 1.60 -1.53 -7.60
CA SER A 56 2.18 -1.37 -6.26
C SER A 56 1.20 -1.83 -5.17
N LYS A 57 1.75 -2.39 -4.09
CA LYS A 57 1.02 -2.79 -2.88
C LYS A 57 1.65 -2.14 -1.67
N SER A 58 0.84 -1.77 -0.69
CA SER A 58 1.35 -1.28 0.59
C SER A 58 1.71 -2.46 1.49
N VAL A 59 2.95 -2.51 1.97
CA VAL A 59 3.42 -3.53 2.91
C VAL A 59 2.54 -3.60 4.16
N LYS A 60 2.07 -2.45 4.68
CA LYS A 60 1.22 -2.37 5.87
C LYS A 60 -0.11 -3.13 5.73
N THR A 61 -0.63 -3.25 4.52
CA THR A 61 -1.91 -3.90 4.23
C THR A 61 -1.77 -5.31 3.68
N LEU A 62 -0.56 -5.86 3.60
CA LEU A 62 -0.35 -7.23 3.15
C LEU A 62 -0.83 -8.24 4.23
N PRO A 63 -1.26 -9.44 3.81
CA PRO A 63 -1.34 -10.63 4.67
C PRO A 63 -0.07 -10.86 5.49
N GLU A 64 -0.21 -11.47 6.67
CA GLU A 64 0.88 -11.62 7.64
C GLU A 64 2.07 -12.41 7.08
N ILE A 65 1.80 -13.52 6.39
CA ILE A 65 2.83 -14.36 5.77
C ILE A 65 3.69 -13.53 4.79
N GLU A 66 3.05 -12.67 4.00
CA GLU A 66 3.72 -11.83 3.01
C GLU A 66 4.51 -10.70 3.68
N LYS A 67 3.99 -10.14 4.78
CA LYS A 67 4.73 -9.15 5.59
C LYS A 67 5.99 -9.74 6.17
N ILE A 68 5.89 -10.94 6.75
CA ILE A 68 7.04 -11.66 7.30
C ILE A 68 8.08 -11.86 6.20
N TRP A 69 7.67 -12.38 5.04
CA TRP A 69 8.58 -12.58 3.90
C TRP A 69 9.29 -11.28 3.45
N VAL A 70 8.58 -10.15 3.40
CA VAL A 70 9.14 -8.83 3.08
C VAL A 70 10.20 -8.40 4.10
N LEU A 71 9.98 -8.70 5.39
CA LEU A 71 10.82 -8.24 6.50
C LEU A 71 12.01 -9.15 6.80
N LEU A 72 11.98 -10.40 6.35
CA LEU A 72 13.12 -11.31 6.47
C LEU A 72 14.32 -10.79 5.66
N GLU A 73 15.48 -10.67 6.31
CA GLU A 73 16.69 -10.08 5.73
C GLU A 73 17.35 -10.94 4.65
N ASN A 74 17.05 -12.25 4.60
CA ASN A 74 17.59 -13.16 3.60
C ASN A 74 17.02 -12.88 2.19
N ASP A 75 17.69 -13.41 1.18
CA ASP A 75 17.36 -13.35 -0.27
C ASP A 75 17.37 -11.95 -0.90
N TYR A 76 17.67 -10.91 -0.13
CA TYR A 76 17.92 -9.59 -0.69
C TYR A 76 19.26 -9.57 -1.43
N MET A 77 19.22 -9.13 -2.68
CA MET A 77 20.41 -8.86 -3.48
C MET A 77 20.71 -7.35 -3.47
N ASP A 78 21.98 -7.00 -3.20
CA ASP A 78 22.44 -5.62 -3.28
C ASP A 78 22.64 -5.20 -4.74
N VAL A 79 21.97 -4.11 -5.14
CA VAL A 79 22.27 -3.40 -6.38
C VAL A 79 23.22 -2.26 -6.04
N LYS A 80 24.44 -2.32 -6.60
CA LYS A 80 25.54 -1.40 -6.27
C LYS A 80 25.82 -0.42 -7.40
N ASN A 81 26.35 0.75 -7.06
CA ASN A 81 26.90 1.68 -8.05
C ASN A 81 28.31 1.28 -8.49
N LYS A 82 28.91 2.06 -9.40
CA LYS A 82 30.28 1.84 -9.90
C LYS A 82 31.35 1.87 -8.80
N ASN A 83 31.08 2.52 -7.68
CA ASN A 83 31.99 2.64 -6.54
C ASN A 83 31.82 1.50 -5.52
N GLY A 84 30.91 0.55 -5.77
CA GLY A 84 30.61 -0.56 -4.87
C GLY A 84 29.62 -0.22 -3.74
N GLU A 85 29.08 0.99 -3.70
CA GLU A 85 28.08 1.40 -2.69
C GLU A 85 26.70 0.84 -3.04
N VAL A 86 25.97 0.36 -2.03
CA VAL A 86 24.60 -0.17 -2.21
C VAL A 86 23.64 0.99 -2.51
N LEU A 87 23.02 0.96 -3.70
CA LEU A 87 21.95 1.89 -4.09
C LEU A 87 20.61 1.47 -3.51
N TYR A 88 20.27 0.20 -3.69
CA TYR A 88 19.07 -0.43 -3.14
C TYR A 88 19.27 -1.94 -3.08
N ARG A 89 18.39 -2.61 -2.32
CA ARG A 89 18.28 -4.06 -2.25
C ARG A 89 17.01 -4.49 -2.95
N ILE A 90 17.05 -5.63 -3.62
CA ILE A 90 15.90 -6.24 -4.28
C ILE A 90 15.70 -7.67 -3.82
N LYS A 91 14.46 -8.05 -3.56
CA LYS A 91 14.04 -9.42 -3.25
C LYS A 91 12.83 -9.75 -4.11
N GLU A 92 12.78 -10.97 -4.63
CA GLU A 92 11.69 -11.40 -5.48
C GLU A 92 11.27 -12.84 -5.23
N CYS A 93 10.02 -13.16 -5.55
CA CYS A 93 9.50 -14.52 -5.56
C CYS A 93 8.42 -14.66 -6.62
N VAL A 94 8.17 -15.90 -7.06
CA VAL A 94 7.03 -16.24 -7.92
C VAL A 94 6.23 -17.32 -7.20
N ASP A 95 5.01 -16.98 -6.79
CA ASP A 95 4.16 -17.84 -5.97
C ASP A 95 2.67 -17.66 -6.30
N ASP A 96 1.82 -18.52 -5.73
CA ASP A 96 0.37 -18.47 -5.86
C ASP A 96 -0.27 -17.69 -4.69
N PHE A 97 -0.77 -16.49 -4.99
CA PHE A 97 -1.32 -15.60 -3.98
C PHE A 97 -2.85 -15.66 -3.92
N PRO A 98 -3.45 -15.82 -2.73
CA PRO A 98 -4.90 -15.86 -2.59
C PRO A 98 -5.50 -14.46 -2.69
N TYR A 99 -6.59 -14.37 -3.45
CA TYR A 99 -7.44 -13.21 -3.56
C TYR A 99 -8.86 -13.59 -3.15
N HIS A 100 -9.39 -12.86 -2.17
CA HIS A 100 -10.77 -13.03 -1.71
C HIS A 100 -11.67 -11.99 -2.40
N TYR A 101 -12.78 -12.46 -2.95
CA TYR A 101 -13.77 -11.60 -3.59
C TYR A 101 -15.17 -12.16 -3.39
N THR A 102 -16.16 -11.29 -3.53
CA THR A 102 -17.56 -11.66 -3.59
C THR A 102 -17.97 -11.75 -5.06
N ASP A 103 -18.60 -12.85 -5.46
CA ASP A 103 -19.14 -12.97 -6.81
C ASP A 103 -20.45 -12.18 -6.99
N THR A 104 -21.03 -12.27 -8.19
CA THR A 104 -22.29 -11.60 -8.53
C THR A 104 -23.47 -12.11 -7.72
N ASP A 105 -23.38 -13.33 -7.20
CA ASP A 105 -24.44 -14.01 -6.46
C ASP A 105 -24.30 -13.79 -4.94
N GLY A 106 -23.30 -13.00 -4.52
CA GLY A 106 -23.06 -12.66 -3.11
C GLY A 106 -22.17 -13.66 -2.37
N HIS A 107 -21.64 -14.69 -3.04
CA HIS A 107 -20.83 -15.72 -2.41
C HIS A 107 -19.35 -15.30 -2.32
N LYS A 108 -18.75 -15.53 -1.15
CA LYS A 108 -17.31 -15.35 -0.95
C LYS A 108 -16.54 -16.46 -1.66
N LYS A 109 -15.65 -16.07 -2.56
CA LYS A 109 -14.76 -16.97 -3.30
C LYS A 109 -13.30 -16.59 -3.08
N THR A 110 -12.44 -17.59 -3.21
CA THR A 110 -10.99 -17.43 -3.17
C THR A 110 -10.42 -17.90 -4.51
N LEU A 111 -9.62 -17.05 -5.16
CA LEU A 111 -8.85 -17.41 -6.35
C LEU A 111 -7.36 -17.28 -6.02
N LYS A 112 -6.56 -18.25 -6.43
CA LYS A 112 -5.10 -18.14 -6.39
C LYS A 112 -4.59 -17.66 -7.74
N LEU A 113 -3.72 -16.66 -7.73
CA LEU A 113 -3.04 -16.16 -8.92
C LEU A 113 -1.54 -16.38 -8.78
N ARG A 114 -0.93 -17.01 -9.80
CA ARG A 114 0.52 -17.12 -9.93
C ARG A 114 1.08 -15.76 -10.31
N GLU A 115 1.80 -15.11 -9.41
CA GLU A 115 2.34 -13.77 -9.61
C GLU A 115 3.82 -13.72 -9.26
N LYS A 116 4.57 -12.84 -9.93
CA LYS A 116 5.89 -12.42 -9.46
C LYS A 116 5.74 -11.23 -8.53
N ARG A 117 6.36 -11.28 -7.35
CA ARG A 117 6.45 -10.16 -6.43
C ARG A 117 7.87 -9.69 -6.34
N ILE A 118 8.03 -8.36 -6.32
CA ILE A 118 9.32 -7.69 -6.22
C ILE A 118 9.22 -6.69 -5.08
N VAL A 119 10.20 -6.74 -4.20
CA VAL A 119 10.36 -5.81 -3.07
C VAL A 119 11.66 -5.07 -3.28
N THR A 120 11.61 -3.75 -3.14
CA THR A 120 12.80 -2.90 -3.16
C THR A 120 12.96 -2.21 -1.83
N TYR A 121 14.19 -2.18 -1.32
CA TYR A 121 14.57 -1.48 -0.11
C TYR A 121 15.72 -0.53 -0.43
N ASN A 122 15.53 0.77 -0.23
CA ASN A 122 16.59 1.77 -0.42
C ASN A 122 17.10 2.24 0.95
N PRO A 123 18.37 1.93 1.32
CA PRO A 123 18.92 2.29 2.63
C PRO A 123 18.91 3.80 2.90
N LYS A 124 19.30 4.63 1.92
CA LYS A 124 19.34 6.09 2.07
C LYS A 124 17.94 6.67 2.26
N LEU A 125 16.96 6.16 1.51
CA LEU A 125 15.56 6.56 1.67
C LEU A 125 15.02 6.13 3.04
N ALA A 126 15.36 4.93 3.51
CA ALA A 126 14.94 4.42 4.81
C ALA A 126 15.52 5.26 5.96
N GLU A 127 16.80 5.62 5.88
CA GLU A 127 17.44 6.52 6.84
C GLU A 127 16.75 7.89 6.90
N LYS A 128 16.52 8.51 5.73
CA LYS A 128 15.76 9.77 5.64
C LYS A 128 14.37 9.66 6.27
N GLN A 129 13.64 8.57 5.98
CA GLN A 129 12.31 8.36 6.54
C GLN A 129 12.34 8.16 8.07
N LYS A 130 13.31 7.40 8.59
CA LYS A 130 13.51 7.22 10.04
C LYS A 130 13.81 8.55 10.71
N TYR A 131 14.67 9.38 10.13
CA TYR A 131 14.96 10.71 10.64
C TYR A 131 13.71 11.60 10.71
N GLU A 132 12.91 11.65 9.65
CA GLU A 132 11.67 12.42 9.66
C GLU A 132 10.65 11.89 10.68
N ILE A 133 10.52 10.57 10.84
CA ILE A 133 9.68 9.97 11.88
C ILE A 133 10.17 10.43 13.27
N SER A 134 11.47 10.31 13.55
CA SER A 134 12.05 10.74 14.83
C SER A 134 11.80 12.23 15.10
N ARG A 135 11.98 13.08 14.09
CA ARG A 135 11.68 14.52 14.18
C ARG A 135 10.22 14.79 14.54
N GLN A 136 9.28 14.07 13.93
CA GLN A 136 7.85 14.20 14.23
C GLN A 136 7.50 13.69 15.63
N VAL A 137 8.14 12.61 16.09
CA VAL A 137 7.99 12.09 17.44
C VAL A 137 8.50 13.10 18.48
N GLU A 138 9.67 13.69 18.26
CA GLU A 138 10.20 14.71 19.18
C GLU A 138 9.34 15.98 19.21
N LYS A 139 8.80 16.40 18.06
CA LYS A 139 7.81 17.48 18.01
C LYS A 139 6.56 17.12 18.83
N ALA A 140 6.04 15.89 18.69
CA ALA A 140 4.88 15.43 19.46
C ALA A 140 5.12 15.42 20.98
N LYS A 141 6.32 15.01 21.43
CA LYS A 141 6.71 15.04 22.84
C LYS A 141 6.73 16.46 23.40
N ARG A 142 7.28 17.43 22.65
CA ARG A 142 7.29 18.85 23.07
C ARG A 142 5.88 19.42 23.19
N LEU A 143 5.03 19.14 22.21
CA LEU A 143 3.62 19.55 22.24
C LEU A 143 2.85 18.92 23.40
N GLN A 144 3.18 17.67 23.74
CA GLN A 144 2.60 17.01 24.92
C GLN A 144 3.04 17.70 26.21
N ALA A 145 4.33 18.03 26.34
CA ALA A 145 4.86 18.72 27.51
C ALA A 145 4.30 20.14 27.68
N SER A 146 3.89 20.79 26.58
CA SER A 146 3.23 22.11 26.61
C SER A 146 1.71 22.03 26.67
N GLU A 147 1.13 20.85 26.91
CA GLU A 147 -0.33 20.63 26.96
C GLU A 147 -1.08 21.15 25.72
N ALA A 148 -0.45 21.07 24.55
CA ALA A 148 -1.01 21.58 23.31
C ALA A 148 -2.31 20.86 22.91
N LYS A 149 -3.23 21.57 22.26
CA LYS A 149 -4.47 21.00 21.77
C LYS A 149 -4.20 20.03 20.62
N ARG A 150 -5.08 19.04 20.45
CA ARG A 150 -5.01 18.06 19.34
C ARG A 150 -4.84 18.71 17.95
N SER A 151 -5.47 19.86 17.72
CA SER A 151 -5.35 20.63 16.46
C SER A 151 -3.93 21.12 16.17
N GLU A 152 -3.09 21.30 17.18
CA GLU A 152 -1.74 21.85 17.05
C GLU A 152 -0.70 20.79 16.64
N TYR A 153 -1.03 19.51 16.81
CA TYR A 153 -0.14 18.39 16.47
C TYR A 153 0.08 18.22 14.97
N GLY A 154 -0.87 18.62 14.12
CA GLY A 154 -0.78 18.44 12.67
C GLY A 154 -0.39 17.01 12.30
N ASP A 155 0.64 16.84 11.45
CA ASP A 155 1.16 15.53 11.06
C ASP A 155 1.72 14.68 12.20
N SER A 156 2.20 15.31 13.28
CA SER A 156 2.74 14.61 14.44
C SER A 156 1.66 13.85 15.21
N SER A 157 0.38 14.17 14.98
CA SER A 157 -0.77 13.47 15.57
C SER A 157 -0.79 11.97 15.23
N LYS A 158 -0.16 11.55 14.11
CA LYS A 158 -0.02 10.16 13.70
C LYS A 158 0.80 9.30 14.67
N TYR A 159 1.58 9.92 15.55
CA TYR A 159 2.50 9.24 16.48
C TYR A 159 2.05 9.33 17.94
N VAL A 160 0.84 9.81 18.21
CA VAL A 160 0.29 9.93 19.56
C VAL A 160 -1.13 9.36 19.63
N THR A 161 -1.50 8.83 20.78
CA THR A 161 -2.87 8.40 21.07
C THR A 161 -3.51 9.40 22.01
N PHE A 162 -4.62 10.01 21.59
CA PHE A 162 -5.39 10.93 22.42
C PHE A 162 -6.40 10.12 23.23
N VAL A 163 -6.33 10.21 24.55
CA VAL A 163 -7.27 9.54 25.46
C VAL A 163 -8.14 10.61 26.12
N PRO A 164 -9.48 10.52 26.01
CA PRO A 164 -10.36 11.44 26.72
C PRO A 164 -10.22 11.22 28.23
N ALA A 165 -10.10 12.31 28.98
CA ALA A 165 -10.11 12.31 30.43
C ALA A 165 -11.45 12.88 30.94
N ASP A 166 -11.96 12.34 32.03
CA ASP A 166 -13.12 12.91 32.70
C ASP A 166 -12.78 14.25 33.40
N LYS A 167 -13.79 14.91 33.99
CA LYS A 167 -13.59 16.19 34.72
C LYS A 167 -12.63 16.08 35.92
N LYS A 168 -12.24 14.87 36.33
CA LYS A 168 -11.30 14.58 37.43
C LYS A 168 -9.93 14.09 36.92
N GLY A 169 -9.70 14.08 35.61
CA GLY A 169 -8.45 13.64 35.00
C GLY A 169 -8.28 12.13 34.90
N GLN A 170 -9.31 11.33 35.21
CA GLN A 170 -9.24 9.87 35.05
C GLN A 170 -9.44 9.48 33.59
N LYS A 171 -8.54 8.61 33.10
CA LYS A 171 -8.57 8.08 31.73
C LYS A 171 -9.83 7.23 31.55
N GLN A 172 -10.72 7.62 30.63
CA GLN A 172 -11.72 6.68 30.12
C GLN A 172 -11.05 5.78 29.09
N MET A 173 -10.77 4.54 29.48
CA MET A 173 -10.43 3.51 28.50
C MET A 173 -11.72 3.11 27.77
N GLU A 174 -11.95 3.65 26.58
CA GLU A 174 -12.92 3.06 25.65
C GLU A 174 -12.47 1.62 25.35
N ARG A 175 -13.29 0.65 25.78
CA ARG A 175 -13.21 -0.73 25.29
C ARG A 175 -13.50 -0.67 23.79
N LEU A 176 -12.47 -0.86 22.96
CA LEU A 176 -12.64 -1.06 21.52
C LEU A 176 -13.62 -2.23 21.30
N LYS A 177 -14.72 -1.95 20.59
CA LYS A 177 -15.58 -2.96 19.95
C LYS A 177 -15.02 -3.29 18.57
#